data_AF-V7HSX5-F1
#
_entry.id   AF-V7HSX5-F1
#
_cell.length_a   1.000
_cell.length_b   1.000
_cell.length_c   1.000
_cell.angle_alpha   90.00
_cell.angle_beta   90.00
_cell.angle_gamma   90.00
#
_symmetry.space_group_name_H-M   'P 1'
#
loop_
_entity.id
_entity.type
_entity.pdbx_description
1 polymer ?
#
loop_
_entity_poly.entity_id
_entity_poly.type
_entity_poly.pdbx_seq_one_letter_code
_entity_poly.pdbx_strand_id
1 'polypeptide(L)'
;MNTLALLLGVFAIPLIILLSCHRFRRLGPQGRRRVWGLVIGYGFALIVVLAAMLSPPVLWTDSQPLRTLLVYWGLLTFPLLGTLGAALTGLLTAVRRGGPSPQH
;
A
#
# COMPACT_ATOMS: atom_id res chain seq x y z
N MET A 1 18.70 9.96 -8.65
CA MET A 1 17.94 8.70 -8.71
C MET A 1 16.65 8.74 -7.89
N ASN A 2 16.60 9.44 -6.74
CA ASN A 2 15.43 9.46 -5.85
C ASN A 2 14.18 10.14 -6.45
N THR A 3 14.35 11.18 -7.27
CA THR A 3 13.21 11.89 -7.91
C THR A 3 12.38 10.98 -8.84
N LEU A 4 13.02 10.01 -9.49
CA LEU A 4 12.33 9.03 -10.33
C LEU A 4 11.42 8.12 -9.50
N ALA A 5 11.85 7.71 -8.30
CA ALA A 5 11.04 6.89 -7.40
C ALA A 5 9.76 7.63 -6.97
N LEU A 6 9.88 8.94 -6.70
CA LEU A 6 8.74 9.78 -6.37
C LEU A 6 7.79 9.95 -7.57
N LEU A 7 8.32 10.22 -8.76
CA LEU A 7 7.52 10.31 -9.99
C LEU A 7 6.78 8.99 -10.27
N LEU A 8 7.47 7.85 -10.16
CA LEU A 8 6.84 6.54 -10.31
C LEU A 8 5.78 6.31 -9.23
N GLY A 9 6.05 6.67 -7.97
CA GLY A 9 5.08 6.58 -6.89
C GLY A 9 3.82 7.41 -7.17
N VAL A 10 3.98 8.65 -7.65
CA VAL A 10 2.87 9.58 -7.91
C VAL A 10 2.06 9.21 -9.15
N PHE A 11 2.68 8.66 -10.20
CA PHE A 11 1.98 8.40 -11.46
C PHE A 11 1.69 6.91 -11.70
N ALA A 12 2.68 6.04 -11.47
CA ALA A 12 2.52 4.62 -11.76
C ALA A 12 1.57 3.94 -10.76
N ILE A 13 1.63 4.27 -9.47
CA ILE A 13 0.75 3.65 -8.47
C ILE A 13 -0.73 4.02 -8.69
N PRO A 14 -1.11 5.30 -8.90
CA PRO A 14 -2.50 5.64 -9.25
C PRO A 14 -2.95 5.00 -10.56
N LEU A 15 -2.09 4.87 -11.56
CA LEU A 15 -2.42 4.15 -12.79
C LEU A 15 -2.73 2.67 -12.51
N ILE A 16 -1.91 2.00 -11.70
CA ILE A 16 -2.14 0.61 -11.28
C ILE A 16 -3.45 0.50 -10.49
N ILE A 17 -3.72 1.43 -9.58
CA ILE A 17 -4.98 1.49 -8.81
C ILE A 17 -6.15 1.63 -9.77
N LEU A 18 -6.07 2.54 -10.75
CA LEU A 18 -7.13 2.77 -11.73
C LEU A 18 -7.42 1.52 -12.57
N LEU A 19 -6.37 0.88 -13.10
CA LEU A 19 -6.47 -0.38 -13.85
C LEU A 19 -7.06 -1.51 -12.99
N SER A 20 -6.67 -1.57 -11.72
CA SER A 20 -7.19 -2.54 -10.75
C SER A 20 -8.66 -2.28 -10.43
N CYS A 21 -9.06 -1.02 -10.29
CA CYS A 21 -10.45 -0.60 -10.10
C CYS A 21 -11.31 -0.91 -11.32
N HIS A 22 -10.78 -0.73 -12.53
CA HIS A 22 -11.49 -1.11 -13.76
C HIS A 22 -11.76 -2.62 -13.81
N ARG A 23 -10.78 -3.43 -13.39
CA ARG A 23 -10.93 -4.89 -13.30
C ARG A 23 -11.72 -5.35 -12.07
N PHE A 24 -12.01 -4.48 -11.12
CA PHE A 24 -12.59 -4.81 -9.81
C PHE A 24 -13.89 -5.62 -9.89
N ARG A 25 -14.75 -5.32 -10.88
CA ARG A 25 -16.01 -6.06 -11.10
C ARG A 25 -15.79 -7.53 -11.43
N ARG A 26 -14.68 -7.86 -12.12
CA ARG A 26 -14.32 -9.23 -12.53
C ARG A 26 -13.48 -9.97 -11.48
N LEU A 27 -13.05 -9.29 -10.41
CA LEU A 27 -12.24 -9.90 -9.36
C LEU A 27 -13.12 -10.63 -8.34
N GLY A 28 -12.66 -11.81 -7.93
CA GLY A 28 -13.22 -12.54 -6.79
C GLY A 28 -12.94 -11.85 -5.44
N PRO A 29 -13.50 -12.37 -4.33
CA PRO A 29 -13.43 -11.73 -3.01
C PRO A 29 -12.01 -11.42 -2.53
N GLN A 30 -11.06 -12.33 -2.76
CA GLN A 30 -9.65 -12.13 -2.40
C GLN A 30 -8.97 -11.05 -3.25
N GLY A 31 -9.25 -11.01 -4.55
CA GLY A 31 -8.72 -9.98 -5.45
C GLY A 31 -9.20 -8.59 -5.05
N ARG A 32 -10.48 -8.44 -4.72
CA ARG A 32 -11.06 -7.18 -4.23
C ARG A 32 -10.40 -6.70 -2.95
N ARG A 33 -10.13 -7.59 -1.99
CA ARG A 33 -9.41 -7.24 -0.75
C ARG A 33 -8.00 -6.70 -1.03
N ARG A 34 -7.26 -7.32 -1.94
CA ARG A 34 -5.92 -6.84 -2.33
C ARG A 34 -5.96 -5.44 -2.93
N VAL A 35 -6.94 -5.17 -3.81
CA VAL A 35 -7.13 -3.83 -4.39
C VAL A 35 -7.43 -2.81 -3.31
N TRP A 36 -8.30 -3.13 -2.35
CA TRP A 36 -8.55 -2.23 -1.22
C TRP A 36 -7.31 -2.03 -0.33
N GLY A 37 -6.53 -3.08 -0.10
CA GLY A 37 -5.23 -2.98 0.58
C GLY A 37 -4.26 -2.04 -0.12
N LEU A 38 -4.20 -2.10 -1.46
CA LEU A 38 -3.40 -1.19 -2.28
C LEU A 38 -3.86 0.27 -2.11
N VAL A 39 -5.17 0.51 -2.21
CA VAL A 39 -5.77 1.85 -2.09
C VAL A 39 -5.52 2.44 -0.70
N ILE A 40 -5.78 1.67 0.37
CA ILE A 40 -5.57 2.11 1.75
C ILE A 40 -4.09 2.37 2.01
N GLY A 41 -3.21 1.46 1.57
CA GLY A 41 -1.76 1.62 1.71
C GLY A 41 -1.25 2.87 0.99
N TYR A 42 -1.77 3.17 -0.21
CA TYR A 42 -1.43 4.40 -0.93
C TYR A 42 -1.96 5.66 -0.26
N GLY A 43 -3.18 5.64 0.26
CA GLY A 43 -3.72 6.75 1.05
C GLY A 43 -2.88 7.05 2.29
N PHE A 44 -2.46 6.01 3.02
CA PHE A 44 -1.56 6.16 4.15
C PHE A 44 -0.18 6.68 3.74
N ALA A 45 0.35 6.20 2.61
CA ALA A 45 1.60 6.68 2.04
C ALA A 45 1.57 8.20 1.81
N LEU A 46 0.48 8.71 1.22
CA LEU A 46 0.30 10.14 0.98
C LEU A 46 0.33 10.95 2.27
N ILE A 47 -0.38 10.50 3.32
CA ILE A 47 -0.39 11.18 4.62
C ILE A 47 1.02 11.26 5.20
N VAL A 48 1.76 10.15 5.19
CA VAL A 48 3.12 10.09 5.74
C VAL A 48 4.09 10.95 4.92
N VAL A 49 4.02 10.89 3.59
CA VAL A 49 4.86 11.71 2.70
C VAL A 49 4.56 13.19 2.89
N LEU A 50 3.28 13.59 2.95
CA LEU A 50 2.87 14.97 3.20
C LEU A 50 3.38 15.46 4.56
N ALA A 51 3.23 14.67 5.62
CA ALA A 51 3.77 15.01 6.93
C ALA A 51 5.31 15.16 6.91
N ALA A 52 5.99 14.29 6.17
CA ALA A 52 7.45 14.36 6.02
C ALA A 52 7.93 15.55 5.17
N MET A 53 7.12 16.00 4.21
CA MET A 53 7.40 17.17 3.39
C MET A 53 7.09 18.49 4.11
N LEU A 54 6.02 18.54 4.90
CA LEU A 54 5.57 19.73 5.61
C LEU A 54 6.31 19.96 6.94
N SER A 55 7.00 18.94 7.46
CA SER A 55 7.77 19.08 8.69
C SER A 55 9.01 19.96 8.47
N PRO A 56 9.28 20.91 9.39
CA PRO A 56 10.42 21.80 9.30
C PRO A 56 11.74 21.05 9.11
N PRO A 57 12.64 21.53 8.22
CA PRO A 57 13.97 20.93 8.03
C PRO A 57 14.76 20.77 9.33
N VAL A 58 14.58 21.64 10.31
CA VAL A 58 15.27 21.57 11.62
C VAL A 58 14.92 20.31 12.43
N LEU A 59 13.76 19.68 12.17
CA LEU A 59 13.40 18.40 12.80
C LEU A 59 14.09 17.20 12.15
N TRP A 60 14.71 17.42 10.99
CA TRP A 60 15.42 16.40 10.21
C TRP A 60 16.92 16.60 10.36
N THR A 61 17.63 15.60 10.87
CA THR A 61 19.11 15.65 10.90
C THR A 61 19.66 15.56 9.46
N ASP A 62 20.73 16.28 9.15
CA ASP A 62 21.27 16.48 7.78
C ASP A 62 21.58 15.19 7.01
N SER A 63 21.73 14.06 7.70
CA SER A 63 22.05 12.75 7.11
C SER A 63 20.90 11.75 7.16
N GLN A 64 19.65 12.12 7.46
CA GLN A 64 18.61 11.13 7.75
C GLN A 64 18.15 10.32 6.52
N PRO A 65 18.47 9.01 6.45
CA PRO A 65 17.97 8.14 5.39
C PRO A 65 16.46 7.91 5.54
N LEU A 66 15.91 8.08 6.75
CA LEU A 66 14.48 7.90 7.03
C LEU A 66 13.62 8.91 6.26
N ARG A 67 13.99 10.19 6.26
CA ARG A 67 13.28 11.22 5.47
C ARG A 67 13.26 10.85 3.99
N THR A 68 14.43 10.46 3.47
CA THR A 68 14.59 10.08 2.08
C THR A 68 13.74 8.85 1.74
N LEU A 69 13.73 7.85 2.61
CA LEU A 69 12.91 6.66 2.45
C LEU A 69 11.42 7.01 2.46
N LEU A 70 10.95 7.81 3.42
CA LEU A 70 9.55 8.20 3.50
C LEU A 70 9.11 9.03 2.30
N VAL A 71 9.86 10.07 1.94
CA VAL A 71 9.49 11.02 0.88
C VAL A 71 9.57 10.38 -0.52
N TYR A 72 10.64 9.65 -0.81
CA TYR A 72 10.88 9.14 -2.17
C TYR A 72 10.38 7.72 -2.40
N TRP A 73 10.35 6.89 -1.35
CA TRP A 73 9.99 5.48 -1.46
C TRP A 73 8.68 5.12 -0.79
N GLY A 74 8.16 5.97 0.11
CA GLY A 74 6.92 5.72 0.83
C GLY A 74 5.74 5.42 -0.09
N LEU A 75 5.61 6.19 -1.19
CA LEU A 75 4.55 5.98 -2.19
C LEU A 75 4.63 4.63 -2.89
N LEU A 76 5.76 3.92 -2.84
CA LEU A 76 5.92 2.58 -3.40
C LEU A 76 5.78 1.49 -2.32
N THR A 77 6.37 1.69 -1.15
CA THR A 77 6.43 0.66 -0.10
C THR A 77 5.11 0.47 0.63
N PHE A 78 4.43 1.56 1.03
CA PHE A 78 3.18 1.47 1.79
C PHE A 78 2.01 0.81 1.01
N PRO A 79 1.78 1.07 -0.29
CA PRO A 79 0.77 0.35 -1.06
C PRO A 79 1.08 -1.14 -1.18
N LEU A 80 2.35 -1.51 -1.36
CA LEU A 80 2.77 -2.91 -1.42
C LEU A 80 2.51 -3.61 -0.07
N LEU A 81 2.87 -2.97 1.04
CA LEU A 81 2.59 -3.47 2.38
C LEU A 81 1.08 -3.63 2.63
N GLY A 82 0.27 -2.65 2.21
CA GLY A 82 -1.19 -2.72 2.31
C GLY A 82 -1.77 -3.88 1.50
N THR A 83 -1.25 -4.10 0.29
CA THR A 83 -1.64 -5.21 -0.59
C THR A 83 -1.27 -6.57 0.02
N LEU A 84 -0.04 -6.70 0.54
CA LEU A 84 0.44 -7.90 1.20
C LEU A 84 -0.34 -8.20 2.48
N GLY A 85 -0.61 -7.19 3.31
CA GLY A 85 -1.44 -7.33 4.51
C GLY A 85 -2.86 -7.80 4.19
N ALA A 86 -3.47 -7.26 3.12
CA ALA A 86 -4.77 -7.71 2.64
C ALA A 86 -4.75 -9.15 2.09
N ALA A 87 -3.64 -9.57 1.47
CA ALA A 87 -3.45 -10.94 1.01
C ALA A 87 -3.32 -11.93 2.18
N LEU A 88 -2.50 -11.58 3.19
CA LEU A 88 -2.28 -12.40 4.39
C LEU A 88 -3.55 -12.55 5.21
N THR A 89 -4.26 -11.46 5.49
CA THR A 89 -5.56 -11.51 6.18
C THR A 89 -6.59 -12.32 5.39
N GLY A 90 -6.59 -12.20 4.06
CA GLY A 90 -7.37 -13.06 3.17
C GLY A 90 -7.09 -14.54 3.38
N LEU A 91 -5.81 -14.93 3.38
CA LEU A 91 -5.37 -16.31 3.60
C LEU A 91 -5.78 -16.84 4.97
N LEU A 92 -5.53 -16.07 6.03
CA LEU A 92 -5.88 -16.44 7.40
C LEU A 92 -7.39 -16.67 7.56
N THR A 93 -8.22 -15.82 6.94
CA THR A 93 -9.68 -16.01 6.97
C THR A 93 -10.15 -17.20 6.16
N ALA A 94 -9.43 -17.60 5.10
CA ALA A 94 -9.75 -18.79 4.31
C ALA A 94 -9.41 -20.07 5.08
N VAL A 95 -8.23 -20.12 5.71
CA VAL A 95 -7.80 -21.24 6.58
C VAL A 95 -8.81 -21.45 7.71
N ARG A 96 -9.26 -20.37 8.36
CA ARG A 96 -10.22 -20.45 9.48
C ARG A 96 -11.61 -20.97 9.07
N ARG A 97 -11.99 -20.88 7.79
CA ARG A 97 -13.27 -21.37 7.26
C ARG A 97 -13.21 -22.83 6.78
N GLY A 98 -12.03 -23.40 6.63
CA GLY A 98 -11.83 -24.81 6.23
C GLY A 98 -11.81 -25.80 7.40
N GLY A 99 -12.20 -25.39 8.60
CA GLY A 99 -12.30 -26.28 9.76
C GLY A 99 -13.36 -27.37 9.54
N PRO A 100 -13.17 -28.59 10.08
CA PRO A 100 -14.06 -29.72 9.85
C PRO A 100 -15.49 -29.35 10.25
N SER A 101 -16.42 -29.53 9.31
CA SER A 101 -17.85 -29.42 9.58
C SER A 101 -18.20 -30.44 10.68
N PRO A 102 -18.86 -30.05 11.79
CA PRO A 102 -19.39 -31.01 12.73
C PRO A 102 -20.41 -31.87 11.98
N GLN A 103 -20.05 -33.13 11.75
CA GLN A 103 -20.97 -34.15 11.28
C GLN A 103 -21.95 -34.39 12.43
N HIS A 104 -23.16 -33.85 12.29
CA HIS A 104 -24.31 -34.21 13.11
C HIS A 104 -25.01 -35.41 12.48
#